data_AF-A0A9Q8WKI9-F1
#
_entry.id   AF-A0A9Q8WKI9-F1
#
_cell.length_a   1.000
_cell.length_b   1.000
_cell.length_c   1.000
_cell.angle_alpha   90.00
_cell.angle_beta   90.00
_cell.angle_gamma   90.00
#
_symmetry.space_group_name_H-M   'P 1'
#
loop_
_entity.id
_entity.type
_entity.pdbx_description
1 polymer ?
#
loop_
_entity_poly.entity_id
_entity_poly.type
_entity_poly.pdbx_seq_one_letter_code
_entity_poly.pdbx_strand_id
1 'polypeptide(L)'
;MSSEKITVHNLADLKNTSDDALPNYLNSLKFTQSHALTDVRLALGYSAFLIAGACFLWDYKLGFDSTKYYTAAAVVLYSILNGALTLWIWLKEAGTVYEGTSPSGEKVNIATSTKKNVPTYNMKITLTSKNGENKVINLSQPFNQWFDSQGRFVAVPFQEILATNIPAVGKLDPKRIASTSQGYSTDVLDALYAENTATGSGAEAAKGGSKRRKA
;
A
#
# COMPACT_ATOMS: atom_id res chain seq x y z
N MET A 1 4.27 8.71 11.51
CA MET A 1 4.35 8.79 10.04
C MET A 1 3.37 9.85 9.59
N SER A 2 3.82 10.87 8.86
CA SER A 2 2.98 11.98 8.42
C SER A 2 1.77 11.44 7.67
N SER A 3 0.57 11.68 8.18
CA SER A 3 -0.68 11.32 7.50
C SER A 3 -0.93 12.41 6.45
N GLU A 4 -0.20 12.33 5.33
CA GLU A 4 -0.44 13.23 4.21
C GLU A 4 -1.87 13.01 3.72
N LYS A 5 -2.59 14.13 3.57
CA LYS A 5 -3.94 14.12 3.04
C LYS A 5 -3.85 13.82 1.56
N ILE A 6 -4.37 12.67 1.15
CA ILE A 6 -4.37 12.26 -0.24
C ILE A 6 -5.65 12.71 -0.92
N THR A 7 -5.59 12.99 -2.21
CA THR A 7 -6.80 13.28 -2.97
C THR A 7 -7.57 11.98 -3.22
N VAL A 8 -8.81 11.90 -2.70
CA VAL A 8 -9.67 10.70 -2.82
C VAL A 8 -10.03 10.34 -4.27
N HIS A 9 -9.79 11.25 -5.21
CA HIS A 9 -10.05 11.06 -6.63
C HIS A 9 -8.80 10.61 -7.42
N ASN A 10 -7.61 10.63 -6.81
CA ASN A 10 -6.41 10.14 -7.46
C ASN A 10 -6.19 8.66 -7.11
N LEU A 11 -6.56 7.79 -8.05
CA LEU A 11 -6.38 6.33 -7.91
C LEU A 11 -4.91 5.93 -7.73
N ALA A 12 -3.96 6.67 -8.32
CA ALA A 12 -2.55 6.36 -8.17
C ALA A 12 -2.07 6.58 -6.73
N ASP A 13 -2.47 7.70 -6.11
CA ASP A 13 -2.10 8.00 -4.73
C ASP A 13 -2.75 7.01 -3.76
N LEU A 14 -4.04 6.70 -3.94
CA LEU A 14 -4.73 5.70 -3.12
C LEU A 14 -4.05 4.33 -3.18
N LYS A 15 -3.61 3.91 -4.37
CA LYS A 15 -2.86 2.67 -4.57
C LYS A 15 -1.51 2.74 -3.87
N ASN A 16 -0.71 3.78 -4.14
CA ASN A 16 0.63 3.93 -3.61
C ASN A 16 0.64 3.96 -2.07
N THR A 17 -0.28 4.71 -1.46
CA THR A 17 -0.38 4.75 0.01
C THR A 17 -0.80 3.41 0.61
N SER A 18 -1.69 2.68 -0.06
CA SER A 18 -2.08 1.33 0.38
C SER A 18 -0.92 0.34 0.24
N ASP A 19 -0.14 0.46 -0.83
CA ASP A 19 1.07 -0.32 -1.09
C ASP A 19 2.15 -0.03 -0.03
N ASP A 20 2.36 1.24 0.35
CA ASP A 20 3.34 1.66 1.35
C ASP A 20 2.98 1.21 2.78
N ALA A 21 1.68 1.07 3.08
CA ALA A 21 1.21 0.58 4.38
C ALA A 21 1.42 -0.94 4.55
N LEU A 22 1.52 -1.68 3.45
CA LEU A 22 1.55 -3.14 3.46
C LEU A 22 2.84 -3.72 4.07
N PRO A 23 4.07 -3.33 3.67
CA PRO A 23 5.30 -3.80 4.31
C PRO A 23 5.37 -3.44 5.79
N ASN A 24 4.93 -2.24 6.17
CA ASN A 24 4.95 -1.78 7.56
C ASN A 24 4.10 -2.69 8.46
N TYR A 25 2.92 -3.09 8.00
CA TYR A 25 2.08 -4.04 8.72
C TYR A 25 2.69 -5.44 8.77
N LEU A 26 3.16 -5.98 7.65
CA LEU A 26 3.72 -7.34 7.60
C LEU A 26 5.03 -7.45 8.40
N ASN A 27 5.88 -6.44 8.38
CA ASN A 27 7.09 -6.38 9.21
C ASN A 27 6.75 -6.34 10.71
N SER A 28 5.65 -5.67 11.10
CA SER A 28 5.17 -5.71 12.49
C SER A 28 4.78 -7.11 12.95
N LEU A 29 4.36 -7.98 12.01
CA LEU A 29 4.04 -9.39 12.23
C LEU A 29 5.25 -10.33 12.06
N LYS A 30 6.47 -9.79 12.06
CA LYS A 30 7.73 -10.54 11.94
C LYS A 30 7.92 -11.27 10.61
N PHE A 31 7.26 -10.84 9.54
CA PHE A 31 7.66 -11.30 8.21
C PHE A 31 9.02 -10.70 7.85
N THR A 32 9.90 -11.51 7.27
CA THR A 32 11.18 -11.05 6.73
C THR A 32 10.98 -10.66 5.28
N GLN A 33 11.02 -9.36 4.99
CA GLN A 33 10.92 -8.84 3.63
C GLN A 33 12.14 -9.24 2.79
N SER A 34 11.87 -9.67 1.55
CA SER A 34 12.88 -9.89 0.52
C SER A 34 12.97 -8.62 -0.35
N HIS A 35 14.19 -8.10 -0.51
CA HIS A 35 14.46 -6.95 -1.38
C HIS A 35 15.08 -7.33 -2.72
N ALA A 36 15.08 -8.63 -3.06
CA ALA A 36 15.74 -9.15 -4.26
C ALA A 36 15.32 -8.42 -5.56
N LEU A 37 14.05 -8.04 -5.70
CA LEU A 37 13.57 -7.28 -6.86
C LEU A 37 14.21 -5.90 -6.95
N THR A 38 14.32 -5.20 -5.81
CA THR A 38 14.98 -3.90 -5.70
C THR A 38 16.47 -4.03 -5.93
N ASP A 39 17.12 -5.05 -5.37
CA ASP A 39 18.55 -5.30 -5.52
C ASP A 39 18.94 -5.56 -6.98
N VAL A 40 18.13 -6.30 -7.73
CA VAL A 40 18.36 -6.54 -9.17
C VAL A 40 18.24 -5.25 -9.97
N ARG A 41 17.21 -4.44 -9.70
CA ARG A 41 17.06 -3.11 -10.33
C ARG A 41 18.27 -2.22 -10.03
N LEU A 42 18.72 -2.24 -8.77
CA LEU A 42 19.86 -1.45 -8.31
C LEU A 42 21.14 -1.89 -9.01
N ALA A 43 21.40 -3.19 -9.07
CA ALA A 43 22.57 -3.76 -9.74
C ALA A 43 22.60 -3.45 -11.24
N LEU A 44 21.47 -3.60 -11.94
CA LEU A 44 21.37 -3.28 -13.37
C LEU A 44 21.54 -1.78 -13.63
N GLY A 45 20.91 -0.93 -12.81
CA GLY A 45 21.02 0.53 -12.92
C GLY A 45 22.44 1.04 -12.68
N TYR A 46 23.11 0.58 -11.61
CA TYR A 46 24.49 0.97 -11.34
C TYR A 46 25.46 0.45 -12.40
N SER A 47 25.23 -0.75 -12.94
CA SER A 47 26.05 -1.28 -14.05
C SER A 47 25.96 -0.37 -15.27
N ALA A 48 24.75 0.09 -15.63
CA ALA A 48 24.55 1.04 -16.72
C ALA A 48 25.25 2.38 -16.45
N PHE A 49 25.18 2.89 -15.22
CA PHE A 49 25.88 4.12 -14.82
C PHE A 49 27.41 3.99 -14.92
N LEU A 50 27.99 2.86 -14.48
CA LEU A 50 29.42 2.61 -14.57
C LEU A 50 29.91 2.57 -16.03
N ILE A 51 29.12 1.99 -16.95
CA ILE A 51 29.43 1.98 -18.38
C ILE A 51 29.42 3.40 -18.95
N ALA A 52 28.44 4.22 -18.57
CA ALA A 52 28.40 5.62 -18.97
C ALA A 52 29.61 6.41 -18.44
N GLY A 53 29.97 6.20 -17.17
CA GLY A 53 31.16 6.80 -16.57
C GLY A 53 32.47 6.39 -17.26
N ALA A 54 32.62 5.11 -17.60
CA ALA A 54 33.78 4.61 -18.35
C ALA A 54 33.85 5.21 -19.75
N CYS A 55 32.72 5.31 -20.45
CA CYS A 55 32.63 5.93 -21.77
C CYS A 55 33.06 7.40 -21.72
N PHE A 56 32.60 8.15 -20.71
CA PHE A 56 32.98 9.54 -20.51
C PHE A 56 34.48 9.70 -20.22
N LEU A 57 35.05 8.80 -19.40
CA LEU A 57 36.47 8.83 -19.07
C LEU A 57 37.35 8.55 -20.30
N TRP A 58 36.95 7.62 -21.17
CA TRP A 58 37.67 7.34 -22.42
C TRP A 58 37.59 8.51 -23.39
N ASP A 59 36.42 9.09 -23.56
CA ASP A 59 36.22 10.26 -24.44
C ASP A 59 37.06 11.46 -23.96
N TYR A 60 37.10 11.69 -22.64
CA TYR A 60 37.91 12.76 -22.04
C TYR A 60 39.42 12.56 -22.25
N LYS A 61 39.93 11.31 -22.24
CA LYS A 61 41.37 11.04 -22.35
C LYS A 61 41.88 10.88 -23.79
N LEU A 62 41.10 10.30 -24.69
CA LEU A 62 41.53 9.89 -26.04
C LEU A 62 40.94 10.77 -27.14
N GLY A 63 39.95 11.62 -26.82
CA GLY A 63 39.20 12.42 -27.78
C GLY A 63 38.22 11.60 -28.61
N PHE A 64 37.26 12.30 -29.22
CA PHE A 64 36.10 11.66 -29.87
C PHE A 64 36.45 10.78 -31.08
N ASP A 65 37.46 11.16 -31.88
CA ASP A 65 37.75 10.49 -33.15
C ASP A 65 38.22 9.04 -32.99
N SER A 66 38.99 8.76 -31.94
CA SER A 66 39.45 7.40 -31.60
C SER A 66 38.41 6.61 -30.81
N THR A 67 37.52 7.31 -30.10
CA THR A 67 36.59 6.69 -29.14
C THR A 67 35.21 6.39 -29.74
N LYS A 68 34.89 6.93 -30.93
CA LYS A 68 33.59 6.76 -31.61
C LYS A 68 33.02 5.34 -31.64
N TYR A 69 33.85 4.32 -31.92
CA TYR A 69 33.39 2.92 -31.96
C TYR A 69 33.16 2.35 -30.55
N TYR A 70 33.96 2.76 -29.57
CA TYR A 70 33.77 2.39 -28.17
C TYR A 70 32.51 3.04 -27.59
N THR A 71 32.25 4.31 -27.93
CA THR A 71 31.02 5.01 -27.56
C THR A 71 29.80 4.35 -28.20
N ALA A 72 29.87 3.99 -29.49
CA ALA A 72 28.80 3.25 -30.14
C ALA A 72 28.54 1.89 -29.46
N ALA A 73 29.60 1.14 -29.12
CA ALA A 73 29.48 -0.11 -28.38
C ALA A 73 28.87 0.09 -26.97
N ALA A 74 29.24 1.16 -26.27
CA ALA A 74 28.68 1.51 -24.97
C ALA A 74 27.18 1.82 -25.04
N VAL A 75 26.72 2.53 -26.07
CA VAL A 75 25.29 2.81 -26.30
C VAL A 75 24.51 1.52 -26.59
N VAL A 76 25.07 0.60 -27.38
CA VAL A 76 24.45 -0.71 -27.64
C VAL A 76 24.33 -1.51 -26.34
N LEU A 77 25.40 -1.57 -25.55
CA LEU A 77 25.39 -2.30 -24.27
C LEU A 77 24.39 -1.69 -23.28
N TYR A 78 24.33 -0.36 -23.19
CA TYR A 78 23.33 0.35 -22.40
C TYR A 78 21.91 0.02 -22.85
N SER A 79 21.66 -0.03 -24.16
CA SER A 79 20.35 -0.37 -24.72
C SER A 79 19.92 -1.79 -24.36
N ILE A 80 20.86 -2.76 -24.41
CA ILE A 80 20.62 -4.14 -23.98
C ILE A 80 20.29 -4.21 -22.49
N LEU A 81 21.05 -3.51 -21.64
CA LEU A 81 20.79 -3.45 -20.20
C LEU A 81 19.41 -2.87 -19.88
N ASN A 82 19.00 -1.80 -20.55
CA ASN A 82 17.67 -1.22 -20.38
C ASN A 82 16.56 -2.15 -20.90
N GLY A 83 16.81 -2.86 -21.99
CA GLY A 83 15.91 -3.90 -22.49
C GLY A 83 15.74 -5.04 -21.48
N ALA A 84 16.85 -5.53 -20.92
CA ALA A 84 16.85 -6.57 -19.89
C ALA A 84 16.13 -6.12 -18.62
N LEU A 85 16.35 -4.88 -18.16
CA LEU A 85 15.63 -4.27 -17.04
C LEU A 85 14.13 -4.20 -17.33
N THR A 86 13.74 -3.74 -18.52
CA THR A 86 12.33 -3.68 -18.94
C THR A 86 11.67 -5.05 -18.93
N LEU A 87 12.32 -6.06 -19.51
CA LEU A 87 11.85 -7.44 -19.52
C LEU A 87 11.76 -8.02 -18.10
N TRP A 88 12.72 -7.71 -17.22
CA TRP A 88 12.69 -8.14 -15.83
C TRP A 88 11.49 -7.56 -15.08
N ILE A 89 11.23 -6.26 -15.22
CA ILE A 89 10.08 -5.61 -14.58
C ILE A 89 8.77 -6.23 -15.09
N TRP A 90 8.66 -6.49 -16.39
CA TRP A 90 7.44 -7.05 -16.98
C TRP A 90 7.20 -8.52 -16.61
N LEU A 91 8.23 -9.37 -16.62
CA LEU A 91 8.08 -10.82 -16.43
C LEU A 91 8.15 -11.24 -14.97
N LYS A 92 9.05 -10.64 -14.19
CA LYS A 92 9.36 -11.09 -12.82
C LYS A 92 8.69 -10.24 -11.76
N GLU A 93 8.70 -8.93 -11.95
CA GLU A 93 8.12 -8.04 -10.96
C GLU A 93 6.62 -7.95 -11.13
N ALA A 94 6.10 -7.77 -12.35
CA ALA A 94 4.67 -7.89 -12.68
C ALA A 94 3.68 -7.22 -11.68
N GLY A 95 4.09 -6.13 -11.04
CA GLY A 95 3.30 -5.43 -10.02
C GLY A 95 3.37 -6.03 -8.60
N THR A 96 4.33 -6.90 -8.31
CA THR A 96 4.68 -7.36 -6.95
C THR A 96 5.16 -6.18 -6.14
N VAL A 97 4.41 -5.86 -5.09
CA VAL A 97 4.69 -4.79 -4.14
C VAL A 97 5.42 -5.33 -2.91
N TYR A 98 5.17 -6.59 -2.57
CA TYR A 98 5.77 -7.20 -1.40
C TYR A 98 6.16 -8.66 -1.67
N GLU A 99 7.38 -9.01 -1.32
CA GLU A 99 7.85 -10.38 -1.22
C GLU A 99 8.43 -10.57 0.18
N GLY A 100 8.03 -11.61 0.89
CA GLY A 100 8.54 -11.87 2.23
C GLY A 100 8.35 -13.31 2.67
N THR A 101 9.09 -13.72 3.69
CA THR A 101 8.99 -15.06 4.28
C THR A 101 8.37 -14.94 5.67
N SER A 102 7.33 -15.74 5.94
CA SER A 102 6.71 -15.81 7.26
C SER A 102 7.65 -16.48 8.26
N PRO A 103 7.48 -16.27 9.58
CA PRO A 103 8.18 -17.05 10.61
C PRO A 103 7.96 -18.56 10.49
N SER A 104 6.82 -18.98 9.94
CA SER A 104 6.52 -20.38 9.62
C SER A 104 7.34 -20.92 8.43
N GLY A 105 8.03 -20.02 7.71
CA GLY A 105 8.88 -20.25 6.55
C GLY A 105 8.13 -20.45 5.24
N GLU A 106 6.90 -19.94 5.15
CA GLU A 106 6.13 -19.85 3.91
C GLU A 106 6.52 -18.55 3.19
N LYS A 107 6.74 -18.60 1.87
CA LYS A 107 6.98 -17.39 1.07
C LYS A 107 5.65 -16.77 0.67
N VAL A 108 5.56 -15.46 0.79
CA VAL A 108 4.37 -14.66 0.45
C VAL A 108 4.78 -13.62 -0.58
N ASN A 109 4.14 -13.66 -1.75
CA ASN A 109 4.26 -12.64 -2.78
C ASN A 109 2.91 -11.96 -2.96
N ILE A 110 2.88 -10.63 -2.86
CA ILE A 110 1.67 -9.82 -3.01
C ILE A 110 1.88 -8.89 -4.21
N ALA A 111 1.08 -9.09 -5.24
CA ALA A 111 1.00 -8.20 -6.40
C ALA A 111 -0.29 -7.39 -6.36
N THR A 112 -0.21 -6.10 -6.70
CA THR A 112 -1.34 -5.18 -6.58
C THR A 112 -1.60 -4.49 -7.92
N SER A 113 -2.88 -4.33 -8.27
CA SER A 113 -3.29 -3.73 -9.53
C SER A 113 -4.60 -2.95 -9.38
N THR A 114 -4.73 -1.90 -10.19
CA THR A 114 -5.92 -1.05 -10.26
C THR A 114 -6.31 -0.90 -11.72
N LYS A 115 -7.61 -0.92 -12.00
CA LYS A 115 -8.13 -0.60 -13.34
C LYS A 115 -8.43 0.89 -13.43
N LYS A 116 -8.20 1.49 -14.60
CA LYS A 116 -8.49 2.91 -14.83
C LYS A 116 -9.96 3.20 -14.54
N ASN A 117 -10.22 4.26 -13.77
CA ASN A 117 -11.55 4.72 -13.37
C ASN A 117 -12.37 3.73 -12.51
N VAL A 118 -11.75 2.68 -11.98
CA VAL A 118 -12.42 1.74 -11.07
C VAL A 118 -11.74 1.85 -9.70
N PRO A 119 -12.42 2.37 -8.65
CA PRO A 119 -11.85 2.58 -7.32
C PRO A 119 -11.80 1.26 -6.51
N THR A 120 -11.25 0.22 -7.12
CA THR A 120 -11.10 -1.10 -6.53
C THR A 120 -9.64 -1.52 -6.55
N TYR A 121 -9.14 -1.86 -5.38
CA TYR A 121 -7.80 -2.38 -5.15
C TYR A 121 -7.81 -3.89 -5.35
N ASN A 122 -7.10 -4.36 -6.37
CA ASN A 122 -7.00 -5.79 -6.67
C ASN A 122 -5.65 -6.29 -6.19
N MET A 123 -5.66 -7.29 -5.31
CA MET A 123 -4.48 -7.94 -4.78
C MET A 123 -4.46 -9.40 -5.24
N LYS A 124 -3.32 -9.85 -5.72
CA LYS A 124 -3.02 -11.26 -5.99
C LYS A 124 -1.97 -11.71 -4.99
N ILE A 125 -2.38 -12.52 -4.02
CA ILE A 125 -1.51 -13.07 -2.99
C ILE A 125 -1.14 -14.49 -3.39
N THR A 126 0.15 -14.75 -3.57
CA THR A 126 0.70 -16.08 -3.83
C THR A 126 1.43 -16.54 -2.57
N LEU A 127 0.94 -17.62 -1.97
CA LEU A 127 1.55 -18.30 -0.83
C LEU A 127 2.27 -19.55 -1.35
N THR A 128 3.57 -19.64 -1.13
CA THR A 128 4.36 -20.83 -1.44
C THR A 128 4.75 -21.50 -0.13
N SER A 129 4.19 -22.68 0.12
CA SER A 129 4.52 -23.49 1.30
C SER A 129 5.94 -24.08 1.17
N LYS A 130 6.52 -24.51 2.30
CA LYS A 130 7.82 -25.22 2.33
C LYS A 130 7.84 -26.47 1.45
N ASN A 131 6.69 -27.09 1.24
CA ASN A 131 6.52 -28.27 0.38
C ASN A 131 6.39 -27.93 -1.12
N GLY A 132 6.50 -26.65 -1.51
CA GLY A 132 6.43 -26.22 -2.91
C GLY A 132 5.02 -26.03 -3.46
N GLU A 133 3.98 -26.26 -2.66
CA GLU A 133 2.59 -25.98 -3.05
C GLU A 133 2.35 -24.46 -3.12
N ASN A 134 1.84 -24.01 -4.27
CA ASN A 134 1.49 -22.61 -4.52
C ASN A 134 -0.02 -22.42 -4.39
N LYS A 135 -0.45 -21.62 -3.40
CA LYS A 135 -1.84 -21.19 -3.24
C LYS A 135 -1.98 -19.74 -3.66
N VAL A 136 -2.79 -19.49 -4.69
CA VAL A 136 -3.09 -18.14 -5.19
C VAL A 136 -4.45 -17.70 -4.65
N ILE A 137 -4.49 -16.53 -4.02
CA ILE A 137 -5.69 -15.89 -3.49
C ILE A 137 -5.84 -14.55 -4.18
N ASN A 138 -6.98 -14.30 -4.82
CA ASN A 138 -7.31 -13.02 -5.42
C ASN A 138 -8.28 -12.30 -4.50
N LEU A 139 -7.93 -11.08 -4.09
CA LEU A 139 -8.73 -10.22 -3.25
C LEU A 139 -9.03 -8.94 -4.03
N SER A 140 -10.28 -8.51 -4.03
CA SER A 140 -10.71 -7.28 -4.69
C SER A 140 -11.56 -6.51 -3.70
N GLN A 141 -11.07 -5.35 -3.25
CA GLN A 141 -11.74 -4.54 -2.24
C GLN A 141 -11.75 -3.06 -2.65
N PRO A 142 -12.86 -2.34 -2.42
CA PRO A 142 -12.93 -0.92 -2.72
C PRO A 142 -12.13 -0.07 -1.72
N PHE A 143 -11.52 1.02 -2.19
CA PHE A 143 -10.67 1.89 -1.35
C PHE A 143 -11.43 2.56 -0.20
N ASN A 144 -12.76 2.70 -0.30
CA ASN A 144 -13.60 3.31 0.74
C ASN A 144 -13.60 2.53 2.07
N GLN A 145 -13.10 1.29 2.09
CA GLN A 145 -13.03 0.49 3.32
C GLN A 145 -11.93 0.97 4.28
N TRP A 146 -10.88 1.62 3.77
CA TRP A 146 -9.76 2.09 4.59
C TRP A 146 -9.33 3.53 4.31
N PHE A 147 -10.03 4.25 3.42
CA PHE A 147 -9.86 5.69 3.23
C PHE A 147 -11.10 6.45 3.71
N ASP A 148 -10.88 7.50 4.50
CA ASP A 148 -11.96 8.40 4.91
C ASP A 148 -12.33 9.41 3.80
N SER A 149 -13.44 10.13 3.98
CA SER A 149 -13.89 11.17 3.04
C SER A 149 -12.93 12.36 2.94
N GLN A 150 -12.00 12.49 3.89
CA GLN A 150 -10.97 13.51 3.90
C GLN A 150 -9.68 13.03 3.22
N GLY A 151 -9.59 11.78 2.77
CA GLY A 151 -8.41 11.22 2.13
C GLY A 151 -7.30 10.79 3.08
N ARG A 152 -7.64 10.45 4.33
CA ARG A 152 -6.73 9.84 5.30
C ARG A 152 -6.83 8.33 5.25
N PHE A 153 -5.68 7.68 5.38
CA PHE A 153 -5.56 6.23 5.47
C PHE A 153 -5.83 5.74 6.89
N VAL A 154 -6.81 4.83 7.05
CA VAL A 154 -7.17 4.19 8.31
C VAL A 154 -6.61 2.77 8.31
N ALA A 155 -5.63 2.51 9.17
CA ALA A 155 -4.87 1.27 9.14
C ALA A 155 -5.65 0.04 9.65
N VAL A 156 -6.55 0.21 10.63
CA VAL A 156 -7.23 -0.91 11.29
C VAL A 156 -8.13 -1.72 10.33
N PRO A 157 -9.04 -1.11 9.56
CA PRO A 157 -9.86 -1.85 8.58
C PRO A 157 -9.01 -2.56 7.53
N PHE A 158 -7.92 -1.93 7.09
CA PHE A 158 -7.00 -2.52 6.14
C PHE A 158 -6.32 -3.77 6.70
N GLN A 159 -5.87 -3.72 7.96
CA GLN A 159 -5.24 -4.83 8.65
C GLN A 159 -6.20 -6.00 8.88
N GLU A 160 -7.47 -5.71 9.19
CA GLU A 160 -8.52 -6.72 9.38
C GLU A 160 -8.85 -7.46 8.09
N ILE A 161 -8.99 -6.73 6.99
CA ILE A 161 -9.21 -7.32 5.66
C ILE A 161 -8.05 -8.27 5.32
N LEU A 162 -6.81 -7.87 5.57
CA LEU A 162 -5.65 -8.70 5.31
C LEU A 162 -5.58 -9.94 6.23
N ALA A 163 -5.86 -9.78 7.52
CA ALA A 163 -5.85 -10.88 8.48
C ALA A 163 -6.93 -11.93 8.17
N THR A 164 -8.12 -11.50 7.75
CA THR A 164 -9.24 -12.38 7.39
C THR A 164 -8.97 -13.13 6.08
N ASN A 165 -8.39 -12.47 5.06
CA ASN A 165 -8.24 -13.05 3.73
C ASN A 165 -6.92 -13.80 3.51
N ILE A 166 -5.89 -13.55 4.32
CA ILE A 166 -4.59 -14.19 4.21
C ILE A 166 -4.39 -15.12 5.42
N PRO A 167 -4.50 -16.45 5.24
CA PRO A 167 -4.38 -17.40 6.35
C PRO A 167 -3.05 -17.30 7.11
N ALA A 168 -1.95 -16.98 6.42
CA ALA A 168 -0.64 -16.79 7.05
C ALA A 168 -0.59 -15.55 7.95
N VAL A 169 -1.34 -14.49 7.62
CA VAL A 169 -1.44 -13.25 8.42
C VAL A 169 -2.40 -13.45 9.58
N GLY A 170 -3.56 -14.08 9.35
CA GLY A 170 -4.53 -14.37 10.41
C GLY A 170 -3.96 -15.26 11.53
N LYS A 171 -3.10 -16.23 11.21
CA LYS A 171 -2.40 -17.03 12.22
C LYS A 171 -1.50 -16.21 13.16
N LEU A 172 -0.96 -15.10 12.67
CA LEU A 172 -0.03 -14.23 13.40
C LEU A 172 -0.73 -13.04 14.07
N ASP A 173 -1.86 -12.58 13.52
CA ASP A 173 -2.70 -11.54 14.11
C ASP A 173 -4.17 -12.01 14.27
N PRO A 174 -4.44 -12.94 15.20
CA PRO A 174 -5.80 -13.44 15.44
C PRO A 174 -6.73 -12.37 16.00
N LYS A 175 -6.20 -11.28 16.57
CA LYS A 175 -6.99 -10.17 17.12
C LYS A 175 -7.66 -9.34 16.02
N ARG A 176 -7.12 -9.37 14.79
CA ARG A 176 -7.64 -8.61 13.64
C ARG A 176 -8.40 -9.48 12.64
N ILE A 177 -8.54 -10.77 12.87
CA ILE A 177 -9.48 -11.60 12.10
C ILE A 177 -10.88 -11.18 12.53
N ALA A 178 -11.53 -10.33 11.73
CA ALA A 178 -12.90 -9.84 11.91
C ALA A 178 -13.34 -9.78 13.39
N SER A 179 -12.59 -9.04 14.22
CA SER A 179 -13.12 -8.56 15.50
C SER A 179 -14.11 -7.48 15.13
N THR A 180 -15.35 -7.87 14.83
CA THR A 180 -16.55 -7.05 14.71
C THR A 180 -16.27 -5.64 14.21
N SER A 181 -16.46 -5.41 12.91
CA SER A 181 -16.73 -4.06 12.41
C SER A 181 -17.69 -3.39 13.38
N GLN A 182 -17.21 -2.43 14.16
CA GLN A 182 -18.05 -1.53 14.93
C GLN A 182 -18.78 -0.64 13.91
N GLY A 183 -19.71 -1.23 13.15
CA GLY A 183 -20.98 -0.56 13.00
C GLY A 183 -21.50 -0.44 14.42
N TYR A 184 -21.65 0.79 14.91
CA TYR A 184 -22.43 1.03 16.11
C TYR A 184 -23.68 0.15 15.99
N SER A 185 -23.83 -0.85 16.88
CA SER A 185 -25.05 -1.65 16.83
C SER A 185 -26.21 -0.68 17.05
N THR A 186 -27.33 -0.96 16.42
CA THR A 186 -28.57 -0.18 16.58
C THR A 186 -28.86 0.09 18.05
N ASP A 187 -28.51 -0.85 18.92
CA ASP A 187 -28.66 -0.76 20.37
C ASP A 187 -27.78 0.33 21.01
N VAL A 188 -26.56 0.56 20.50
CA VAL A 188 -25.69 1.66 21.00
C VAL A 188 -26.16 3.01 20.47
N LEU A 189 -26.66 3.06 19.22
CA LEU A 189 -27.28 4.27 18.69
C LEU A 189 -28.55 4.64 19.47
N ASP A 190 -29.44 3.67 19.72
CA ASP A 190 -30.66 3.88 20.50
C ASP A 190 -30.34 4.28 21.95
N ALA A 191 -29.31 3.69 22.57
CA ALA A 191 -28.86 4.09 23.89
C ALA A 191 -28.34 5.53 23.92
N LEU A 192 -27.57 5.96 22.91
CA LEU A 192 -27.09 7.34 22.78
C LEU A 192 -28.23 8.33 22.51
N TYR A 193 -29.22 7.97 21.70
CA TYR A 193 -30.42 8.79 21.48
C TYR A 193 -31.29 8.89 22.74
N ALA A 194 -31.42 7.79 23.50
CA ALA A 194 -32.12 7.78 24.78
C ALA A 194 -31.40 8.62 25.84
N GLU A 195 -30.07 8.58 25.89
CA GLU A 195 -29.28 9.38 26.83
C GLU A 195 -29.35 10.88 26.52
N ASN A 196 -29.35 11.24 25.23
CA ASN A 196 -29.46 12.64 24.79
C ASN A 196 -30.87 13.22 25.00
N THR A 197 -31.91 12.37 24.98
CA THR A 197 -33.28 12.78 25.32
C THR A 197 -33.53 12.84 26.83
N ALA A 198 -32.86 11.98 27.62
CA ALA A 198 -32.91 12.03 29.08
C ALA A 198 -32.19 13.25 29.67
N THR A 199 -31.10 13.72 29.04
CA THR A 199 -30.38 14.93 29.45
C THR A 199 -31.02 16.24 28.96
N GLY A 200 -32.01 16.17 28.07
CA GLY A 200 -32.79 17.33 27.59
C GLY A 200 -33.98 17.74 28.49
N SER A 201 -34.26 17.03 29.58
CA SER A 201 -35.45 17.27 30.44
C SER A 201 -35.11 17.81 31.84
N GLY A 202 -34.09 18.65 31.97
CA GLY A 202 -33.67 19.18 33.28
C GLY A 202 -33.00 20.55 33.25
N ALA A 203 -33.75 21.61 32.91
CA ALA A 203 -33.42 22.97 33.35
C ALA A 203 -34.68 23.86 33.41
N GLU A 204 -35.35 23.86 34.57
CA GLU A 204 -36.28 24.91 34.97
C GLU A 204 -35.53 26.23 35.20
N ALA A 205 -36.07 27.36 34.70
CA ALA A 205 -35.73 28.68 35.21
C ALA A 205 -37.00 29.55 35.28
N ALA A 206 -37.58 29.61 36.47
CA ALA A 206 -38.59 30.59 36.84
C ALA A 206 -37.94 31.94 37.24
N LYS A 207 -38.68 33.01 36.93
CA LYS A 207 -38.69 34.40 37.48
C LYS A 207 -37.95 35.53 36.73
N GLY A 208 -38.75 36.51 36.31
CA GLY A 208 -38.36 37.90 36.06
C GLY A 208 -39.40 38.66 35.22
N GLY A 209 -40.36 39.33 35.86
CA GLY A 209 -41.53 39.91 35.20
C GLY A 209 -41.33 41.29 34.54
N SER A 210 -42.23 41.64 33.62
CA SER A 210 -42.60 43.03 33.32
C SER A 210 -44.01 43.10 32.74
N LYS A 211 -44.88 43.83 33.44
CA LYS A 211 -46.22 44.25 33.00
C LYS A 211 -46.10 45.22 31.81
N ARG A 212 -46.91 45.04 30.77
CA ARG A 212 -47.40 46.17 29.95
C ARG A 212 -48.87 45.95 29.55
N ARG A 213 -49.65 47.01 29.75
CA ARG A 213 -51.12 47.11 29.74
C ARG A 213 -51.69 47.26 28.31
N LYS A 214 -52.93 46.75 28.16
CA LYS A 214 -54.11 47.19 27.37
C LYS A 214 -53.89 48.03 26.09
N ALA A 215 -54.52 47.57 25.01
CA ALA A 215 -55.68 48.24 24.41
C ALA A 215 -56.72 47.16 24.08
#